data_AF-A0A9Q0I143-F1
#
_entry.id   AF-A0A9Q0I143-F1
#
_cell.length_a   1.000
_cell.length_b   1.000
_cell.length_c   1.000
_cell.angle_alpha   90.00
_cell.angle_beta   90.00
_cell.angle_gamma   90.00
#
_symmetry.space_group_name_H-M   'P 1'
#
loop_
_entity.id
_entity.type
_entity.pdbx_description
1 polymer ?
#
loop_
_entity_poly.entity_id
_entity_poly.type
_entity_poly.pdbx_seq_one_letter_code
_entity_poly.pdbx_strand_id
1 'polypeptide(L)'
;MKTFGDTRIDLQLDEQRRSETTMHNEKVKKNREILKRLIHCVIFLGKQELPFRGHDESRESANRGNYLELLTFLAKYDPDLHYHLSTSKVFIGTSSQIQNDLISAVAEVMGEIIKEEISKAPFVALMLDETSDVSNAAQLSFVLRFVTDSGVKERFVKFEDVTGKKRAEDVAALALGFLEEHGCMDKLVAQCYDGAAVMASGLNGVQAKV
;
A
#
# COMPACT_ATOMS: atom_id res chain seq x y z
N MET A 1 -22.12 56.40 -36.40
CA MET A 1 -22.62 55.38 -35.46
C MET A 1 -21.43 54.51 -35.08
N LYS A 2 -20.82 54.71 -33.90
CA LYS A 2 -19.68 53.90 -33.44
C LYS A 2 -20.24 52.55 -33.02
N THR A 3 -19.98 51.52 -33.82
CA THR A 3 -20.25 50.13 -33.43
C THR A 3 -19.27 49.76 -32.31
N PHE A 4 -19.81 49.20 -31.24
CA PHE A 4 -19.07 48.77 -30.05
C PHE A 4 -18.07 47.65 -30.40
N GLY A 5 -16.81 47.80 -29.96
CA GLY A 5 -15.80 46.75 -29.81
C GLY A 5 -15.18 46.18 -31.10
N ASP A 6 -13.86 46.27 -31.24
CA ASP A 6 -13.10 45.67 -32.36
C ASP A 6 -13.10 44.12 -32.36
N THR A 7 -13.56 43.49 -31.28
CA THR A 7 -13.59 42.03 -31.10
C THR A 7 -14.96 41.56 -30.61
N ARG A 8 -15.47 40.49 -31.22
CA ARG A 8 -16.74 39.88 -30.79
C ARG A 8 -16.56 39.15 -29.45
N ILE A 9 -17.51 39.37 -28.55
CA ILE A 9 -17.50 38.83 -27.17
C ILE A 9 -17.56 37.30 -27.14
N ASP A 10 -18.26 36.68 -28.10
CA ASP A 10 -18.38 35.22 -28.19
C ASP A 10 -17.03 34.53 -28.48
N LEU A 11 -16.21 35.13 -29.35
CA LEU A 11 -14.85 34.63 -29.61
C LEU A 11 -13.95 34.76 -28.38
N GLN A 12 -14.06 35.88 -27.65
CA GLN A 12 -13.31 36.09 -26.40
C GLN A 12 -13.72 35.09 -25.31
N LEU A 13 -15.01 34.80 -25.16
CA LEU A 13 -15.52 33.80 -24.22
C LEU A 13 -15.06 32.38 -24.57
N ASP A 14 -14.97 32.05 -25.86
CA ASP A 14 -14.46 30.76 -26.32
C ASP A 14 -12.95 30.62 -26.11
N GLU A 15 -12.16 31.65 -26.42
CA GLU A 15 -10.72 31.68 -26.14
C GLU A 15 -10.43 31.59 -24.65
N GLN A 16 -11.18 32.33 -23.82
CA GLN A 16 -11.04 32.29 -22.38
C GLN A 16 -11.36 30.89 -21.82
N ARG A 17 -12.47 30.26 -22.27
CA ARG A 17 -12.79 28.89 -21.86
C ARG A 17 -11.71 27.87 -22.25
N ARG A 18 -11.13 27.99 -23.45
CA ARG A 18 -10.02 27.13 -23.89
C ARG A 18 -8.77 27.34 -23.03
N SER A 19 -8.45 28.59 -22.71
CA SER A 19 -7.33 28.94 -21.83
C SER A 19 -7.54 28.38 -20.42
N GLU A 20 -8.72 28.57 -19.83
CA GLU A 20 -9.08 28.02 -18.51
C GLU A 20 -8.98 26.49 -18.47
N THR A 21 -9.46 25.81 -19.52
CA THR A 21 -9.35 24.35 -19.65
C THR A 21 -7.89 23.89 -19.71
N THR A 22 -7.06 24.63 -20.43
CA THR A 22 -5.63 24.33 -20.58
C THR A 22 -4.91 24.49 -19.23
N MET A 23 -5.14 25.62 -18.55
CA MET A 23 -4.58 25.88 -17.22
C MET A 23 -5.03 24.85 -16.18
N HIS A 24 -6.29 24.41 -16.24
CA HIS A 24 -6.79 23.34 -15.38
C HIS A 24 -6.05 22.02 -15.62
N ASN A 25 -5.90 21.62 -16.90
CA ASN A 25 -5.20 20.39 -17.25
C ASN A 25 -3.72 20.41 -16.83
N GLU A 26 -3.05 21.55 -16.97
CA GLU A 26 -1.68 21.72 -16.48
C GLU A 26 -1.58 21.57 -14.96
N LYS A 27 -2.53 22.14 -14.22
CA LYS A 27 -2.62 21.97 -12.77
C LYS A 27 -2.86 20.51 -12.37
N VAL A 28 -3.77 19.81 -13.05
CA VAL A 28 -4.02 18.38 -12.82
C VAL A 28 -2.75 17.56 -13.08
N LYS A 29 -2.03 17.85 -14.16
CA LYS A 29 -0.77 17.18 -14.48
C LYS A 29 0.27 17.39 -13.37
N LYS A 30 0.46 18.63 -12.91
CA LYS A 30 1.37 18.94 -11.79
C LYS A 30 0.97 18.22 -10.51
N ASN A 31 -0.30 18.21 -10.16
CA ASN A 31 -0.79 17.52 -8.96
C ASN A 31 -0.53 16.00 -9.02
N ARG A 32 -0.71 15.37 -10.19
CA ARG A 32 -0.40 13.94 -10.38
C ARG A 32 1.09 13.65 -10.21
N GLU A 33 1.94 14.54 -10.73
CA GLU A 33 3.38 14.43 -10.57
C GLU A 33 3.83 14.58 -9.11
N ILE A 34 3.19 15.45 -8.33
CA ILE A 34 3.40 15.54 -6.88
C ILE A 34 2.97 14.24 -6.19
N LEU A 35 1.75 13.77 -6.46
CA LEU A 35 1.23 12.54 -5.84
C LEU A 35 2.13 11.33 -6.12
N LYS A 36 2.66 11.23 -7.34
CA LYS A 36 3.63 10.20 -7.72
C LYS A 36 4.87 10.21 -6.84
N ARG A 37 5.41 11.38 -6.49
CA ARG A 37 6.56 11.50 -5.57
C ARG A 37 6.22 11.03 -4.16
N LEU A 38 5.05 11.39 -3.66
CA LEU A 38 4.58 10.93 -2.35
C LEU A 38 4.47 9.40 -2.31
N ILE A 39 3.86 8.79 -3.33
CA ILE A 39 3.76 7.32 -3.48
C ILE A 39 5.15 6.68 -3.57
N HIS A 40 6.09 7.27 -4.32
CA HIS A 40 7.46 6.76 -4.40
C HIS A 40 8.16 6.78 -3.03
N CYS A 41 7.95 7.80 -2.20
CA CYS A 41 8.47 7.81 -0.82
C CYS A 41 7.88 6.67 0.01
N VAL A 42 6.57 6.42 -0.10
CA VAL A 42 5.91 5.29 0.59
C VAL A 42 6.51 3.95 0.16
N ILE A 43 6.64 3.74 -1.15
CA ILE A 43 7.23 2.51 -1.70
C ILE A 43 8.69 2.36 -1.26
N PHE A 44 9.47 3.45 -1.27
CA PHE A 44 10.86 3.42 -0.84
C PHE A 44 10.99 2.98 0.63
N LEU A 45 10.22 3.60 1.54
CA LEU A 45 10.25 3.26 2.95
C LEU A 45 9.81 1.82 3.20
N GLY A 46 8.74 1.37 2.52
CA GLY A 46 8.28 -0.02 2.59
C GLY A 46 9.35 -1.01 2.12
N LYS A 47 10.05 -0.71 1.01
CA LYS A 47 11.15 -1.56 0.49
C LYS A 47 12.39 -1.60 1.38
N GLN A 48 12.58 -0.59 2.22
CA GLN A 48 13.73 -0.52 3.15
C GLN A 48 13.34 -0.95 4.56
N GLU A 49 12.09 -1.38 4.77
CA GLU A 49 11.56 -1.77 6.08
C GLU A 49 11.72 -0.66 7.13
N LEU A 50 11.65 0.60 6.67
CA LEU A 50 11.84 1.77 7.54
C LEU A 50 10.51 2.23 8.14
N PRO A 51 10.51 2.60 9.43
CA PRO A 51 9.32 3.21 10.04
C PRO A 51 9.03 4.54 9.36
N PHE A 52 7.75 4.80 9.07
CA PHE A 52 7.36 6.00 8.32
C PHE A 52 7.39 7.26 9.20
N ARG A 53 6.89 7.12 10.43
CA ARG A 53 6.65 8.21 11.37
C ARG A 53 7.73 8.27 12.44
N GLY A 54 7.96 9.48 12.94
CA GLY A 54 8.78 9.74 14.11
C GLY A 54 7.94 9.70 15.39
N HIS A 55 8.61 9.76 16.54
CA HIS A 55 7.92 9.93 17.82
C HIS A 55 7.21 11.30 17.92
N ASP A 56 7.80 12.32 17.28
CA ASP A 56 7.25 13.66 17.18
C ASP A 56 7.40 14.20 15.74
N GLU A 57 6.29 14.43 15.06
CA GLU A 57 6.24 15.00 13.69
C GLU A 57 6.05 16.54 13.68
N SER A 58 6.09 17.18 14.86
CA SER A 58 6.01 18.64 15.04
C SER A 58 7.11 19.37 14.27
N ARG A 59 6.96 20.69 14.08
CA ARG A 59 7.96 21.48 13.33
C ARG A 59 9.23 21.72 14.15
N GLU A 60 9.10 21.60 15.46
CA GLU A 60 10.13 21.82 16.47
C GLU A 60 10.98 20.56 16.69
N SER A 61 10.49 19.40 16.24
CA SER A 61 11.22 18.14 16.31
C SER A 61 12.47 18.14 15.42
N ALA A 62 13.57 17.63 15.96
CA ALA A 62 14.82 17.45 15.24
C ALA A 62 14.76 16.30 14.22
N ASN A 63 13.81 15.37 14.38
CA ASN A 63 13.56 14.27 13.44
C ASN A 63 12.07 13.99 13.40
N ARG A 64 11.44 14.38 12.29
CA ARG A 64 9.99 14.30 12.10
C ARG A 64 9.53 12.93 11.57
N GLY A 65 10.42 11.95 11.52
CA GLY A 65 10.16 10.65 10.93
C GLY A 65 10.61 10.56 9.47
N ASN A 66 10.89 9.32 9.04
CA ASN A 66 11.55 9.08 7.76
C ASN A 66 10.75 9.59 6.56
N TYR A 67 9.41 9.55 6.60
CA TYR A 67 8.60 10.05 5.48
C TYR A 67 8.74 11.57 5.30
N LEU A 68 8.65 12.33 6.39
CA LEU A 68 8.75 13.79 6.34
C LEU A 68 10.18 14.26 6.05
N GLU A 69 11.17 13.60 6.63
CA GLU A 69 12.58 13.90 6.35
C GLU A 69 12.96 13.54 4.91
N LEU A 70 12.46 12.42 4.37
CA LEU A 70 12.68 12.04 2.98
C LEU A 70 12.05 13.04 2.00
N LEU A 71 10.82 13.48 2.25
CA LEU A 71 10.19 14.51 1.42
C LEU A 71 10.94 15.84 1.49
N THR A 72 11.39 16.24 2.67
CA THR A 72 12.19 17.45 2.88
C THR A 72 13.53 17.36 2.15
N PHE A 73 14.16 16.18 2.18
CA PHE A 73 15.38 15.91 1.44
C PHE A 73 15.16 15.98 -0.07
N LEU A 74 14.13 15.32 -0.61
CA LEU A 74 13.80 15.35 -2.04
C LEU A 74 13.48 16.76 -2.53
N ALA A 75 12.77 17.55 -1.72
CA ALA A 75 12.44 18.93 -2.04
C ALA A 75 13.68 19.84 -2.22
N LYS A 76 14.87 19.45 -1.73
CA LYS A 76 16.12 20.19 -2.02
C LYS A 76 16.52 20.11 -3.49
N TYR A 77 16.13 19.04 -4.17
CA TYR A 77 16.50 18.75 -5.55
C TYR A 77 15.31 18.79 -6.52
N ASP A 78 14.10 18.91 -5.99
CA ASP A 78 12.86 18.94 -6.75
C ASP A 78 12.10 20.26 -6.50
N PRO A 79 12.23 21.26 -7.40
CA PRO A 79 11.60 22.55 -7.24
C PRO A 79 10.08 22.50 -7.18
N ASP A 80 9.45 21.58 -7.91
CA ASP A 80 7.99 21.42 -7.93
C ASP A 80 7.49 20.88 -6.59
N LEU A 81 8.18 19.88 -6.04
CA LEU A 81 7.89 19.35 -4.71
C LEU A 81 8.13 20.41 -3.63
N HIS A 82 9.22 21.17 -3.71
CA HIS A 82 9.49 22.27 -2.80
C HIS A 82 8.38 23.32 -2.81
N TYR A 83 7.97 23.74 -4.01
CA TYR A 83 6.89 24.69 -4.19
C TYR A 83 5.57 24.15 -3.64
N HIS A 84 5.24 22.89 -3.90
CA HIS A 84 4.03 22.26 -3.36
C HIS A 84 4.03 22.21 -1.83
N LEU A 85 5.12 21.74 -1.22
CA LEU A 85 5.22 21.62 0.24
C LEU A 85 5.17 22.97 0.96
N SER A 86 5.62 24.05 0.32
CA SER A 86 5.66 25.39 0.90
C SER A 86 4.37 26.21 0.67
N THR A 87 3.67 25.99 -0.45
CA THR A 87 2.54 26.86 -0.86
C THR A 87 1.16 26.21 -0.77
N SER A 88 1.07 24.89 -0.85
CA SER A 88 -0.22 24.20 -0.87
C SER A 88 -0.93 24.29 0.47
N LYS A 89 -2.20 24.73 0.46
CA LYS A 89 -3.03 24.86 1.68
C LYS A 89 -4.09 23.77 1.83
N VAL A 90 -4.51 23.17 0.71
CA VAL A 90 -5.62 22.20 0.70
C VAL A 90 -5.08 20.78 0.90
N PHE A 91 -4.06 20.41 0.12
CA PHE A 91 -3.44 19.10 0.18
C PHE A 91 -1.93 19.27 0.14
N ILE A 92 -1.26 18.87 1.23
CA ILE A 92 0.20 18.89 1.33
C ILE A 92 0.75 17.47 1.13
N GLY A 93 0.02 16.45 1.61
CA GLY A 93 0.42 15.05 1.49
C GLY A 93 1.30 14.54 2.65
N THR A 94 1.45 15.33 3.71
CA THR A 94 2.35 15.07 4.84
C THR A 94 1.65 14.59 6.10
N SER A 95 0.34 14.76 6.22
CA SER A 95 -0.38 14.36 7.44
C SER A 95 -0.41 12.84 7.62
N SER A 96 -0.46 12.41 8.87
CA SER A 96 -0.55 10.99 9.23
C SER A 96 -1.70 10.28 8.52
N GLN A 97 -2.87 10.90 8.41
CA GLN A 97 -4.01 10.35 7.69
C GLN A 97 -3.68 10.09 6.22
N ILE A 98 -3.12 11.07 5.51
CA ILE A 98 -2.78 10.89 4.10
C ILE A 98 -1.66 9.85 3.92
N GLN A 99 -0.69 9.79 4.84
CA GLN A 99 0.30 8.72 4.81
C GLN A 99 -0.35 7.34 4.88
N ASN A 100 -1.32 7.14 5.79
CA ASN A 100 -2.08 5.89 5.87
C ASN A 100 -2.87 5.61 4.58
N ASP A 101 -3.55 6.62 4.03
CA ASP A 101 -4.33 6.46 2.79
C ASP A 101 -3.43 6.03 1.62
N LEU A 102 -2.23 6.61 1.51
CA LEU A 102 -1.24 6.22 0.50
C LEU A 102 -0.71 4.81 0.74
N ILE A 103 -0.43 4.43 1.99
CA ILE A 103 0.00 3.07 2.34
C ILE A 103 -1.09 2.06 1.95
N SER A 104 -2.34 2.33 2.31
CA SER A 104 -3.49 1.47 1.97
C SER A 104 -3.68 1.35 0.46
N ALA A 105 -3.59 2.46 -0.29
CA ALA A 105 -3.71 2.42 -1.74
C ALA A 105 -2.58 1.61 -2.40
N VAL A 106 -1.34 1.74 -1.90
CA VAL A 106 -0.22 0.92 -2.38
C VAL A 106 -0.45 -0.56 -2.03
N ALA A 107 -0.89 -0.86 -0.81
CA ALA A 107 -1.19 -2.23 -0.38
C ALA A 107 -2.30 -2.87 -1.21
N GLU A 108 -3.37 -2.14 -1.52
CA GLU A 108 -4.47 -2.61 -2.38
C GLU A 108 -3.98 -2.99 -3.78
N VAL A 109 -3.22 -2.08 -4.43
CA VAL A 109 -2.65 -2.36 -5.76
C VAL A 109 -1.69 -3.55 -5.72
N MET A 110 -0.85 -3.66 -4.68
CA MET A 110 0.02 -4.83 -4.51
C MET A 110 -0.78 -6.12 -4.31
N GLY A 111 -1.87 -6.07 -3.54
CA GLY A 111 -2.76 -7.21 -3.33
C GLY A 111 -3.38 -7.70 -4.63
N GLU A 112 -3.85 -6.80 -5.49
CA GLU A 112 -4.39 -7.16 -6.80
C GLU A 112 -3.34 -7.77 -7.73
N ILE A 113 -2.10 -7.24 -7.71
CA ILE A 113 -0.98 -7.86 -8.46
C ILE A 113 -0.70 -9.27 -7.96
N ILE A 114 -0.69 -9.48 -6.63
CA ILE A 114 -0.46 -10.80 -6.03
C ILE A 114 -1.58 -11.77 -6.44
N LYS A 115 -2.85 -11.34 -6.39
CA LYS A 115 -4.00 -12.14 -6.84
C LYS A 115 -3.88 -12.53 -8.31
N GLU A 116 -3.47 -11.58 -9.16
CA GLU A 116 -3.24 -11.87 -10.58
C GLU A 116 -2.11 -12.90 -10.78
N GLU A 117 -1.01 -12.79 -10.05
CA GLU A 117 0.08 -13.78 -10.09
C GLU A 117 -0.40 -15.18 -9.65
N ILE A 118 -1.18 -15.26 -8.57
CA ILE A 118 -1.76 -16.51 -8.04
C ILE A 118 -2.75 -17.12 -9.04
N SER A 119 -3.55 -16.31 -9.72
CA SER A 119 -4.52 -16.78 -10.71
C SER A 119 -3.85 -17.55 -11.86
N LYS A 120 -2.63 -17.15 -12.23
CA LYS A 120 -1.82 -17.76 -13.29
C LYS A 120 -1.01 -18.96 -12.79
N ALA A 121 -0.71 -19.01 -11.50
CA ALA A 121 -0.01 -20.14 -10.92
C ALA A 121 -0.90 -21.41 -10.93
N PRO A 122 -0.36 -22.57 -11.33
CA PRO A 122 -1.11 -23.83 -11.31
C PRO A 122 -1.29 -24.35 -9.87
N PHE A 123 -0.30 -24.13 -9.00
CA PHE A 123 -0.27 -24.62 -7.64
C PHE A 123 0.32 -23.59 -6.70
N VAL A 124 -0.14 -23.61 -5.44
CA VAL A 124 0.34 -22.74 -4.37
C VAL A 124 0.67 -23.57 -3.12
N ALA A 125 1.66 -23.09 -2.37
CA ALA A 125 1.95 -23.54 -1.02
C ALA A 125 1.66 -22.40 -0.03
N LEU A 126 0.94 -22.71 1.04
CA LEU A 126 0.64 -21.78 2.12
C LEU A 126 1.70 -21.93 3.21
N MET A 127 2.33 -20.84 3.60
CA MET A 127 3.26 -20.79 4.73
C MET A 127 2.68 -19.85 5.78
N LEU A 128 2.46 -20.36 6.98
CA LEU A 128 2.03 -19.56 8.12
C LEU A 128 3.12 -19.57 9.19
N ASP A 129 3.44 -18.40 9.70
CA ASP A 129 4.43 -18.24 10.76
C ASP A 129 3.83 -17.39 11.89
N GLU A 130 3.93 -17.90 13.12
CA GLU A 130 3.41 -17.26 14.32
C GLU A 130 4.53 -16.47 14.99
N THR A 131 4.36 -15.15 15.04
CA THR A 131 5.27 -14.26 15.76
C THR A 131 4.56 -13.66 16.96
N SER A 132 5.22 -13.67 18.11
CA SER A 132 4.75 -12.93 19.30
C SER A 132 5.40 -11.56 19.34
N ASP A 133 4.59 -10.51 19.42
CA ASP A 133 5.09 -9.15 19.57
C ASP A 133 5.61 -8.89 21.00
N VAL A 134 6.28 -7.75 21.20
CA VAL A 134 6.84 -7.32 22.49
C VAL A 134 5.80 -7.14 23.61
N SER A 135 4.51 -7.08 23.28
CA SER A 135 3.39 -6.96 24.20
C SER A 135 2.68 -8.29 24.48
N ASN A 136 3.25 -9.43 24.03
CA ASN A 136 2.65 -10.77 24.03
C ASN A 136 1.38 -10.88 23.15
N ALA A 137 1.19 -9.99 22.18
CA ALA A 137 0.19 -10.17 21.14
C ALA A 137 0.73 -11.19 20.11
N ALA A 138 -0.05 -12.22 19.81
CA ALA A 138 0.32 -13.23 18.83
C ALA A 138 -0.22 -12.82 17.46
N GLN A 139 0.66 -12.77 16.45
CA GLN A 139 0.31 -12.47 15.07
C GLN A 139 0.68 -13.64 14.17
N LEU A 140 -0.23 -13.96 13.24
CA LEU A 140 -0.02 -14.99 12.24
C LEU A 140 0.28 -14.33 10.90
N SER A 141 1.46 -14.59 10.34
CA SER A 141 1.82 -14.15 8.99
C SER A 141 1.29 -15.12 7.95
N PHE A 142 0.84 -14.57 6.81
CA PHE A 142 0.38 -15.35 5.66
C PHE A 142 1.31 -15.10 4.48
N VAL A 143 2.00 -16.15 4.06
CA VAL A 143 2.89 -16.13 2.90
C VAL A 143 2.47 -17.20 1.90
N LEU A 144 2.33 -16.80 0.63
CA LEU A 144 2.06 -17.72 -0.47
C LEU A 144 3.33 -17.94 -1.27
N ARG A 145 3.67 -19.22 -1.48
CA ARG A 145 4.78 -19.65 -2.34
C ARG A 145 4.23 -20.34 -3.57
N PHE A 146 4.64 -19.90 -4.75
CA PHE A 146 4.16 -20.45 -6.03
C PHE A 146 5.20 -20.31 -7.13
N VAL A 147 5.01 -21.08 -8.22
CA VAL A 147 5.90 -21.07 -9.38
C VAL A 147 5.32 -20.13 -10.44
N THR A 148 6.19 -19.27 -10.98
CA THR A 148 5.92 -18.40 -12.12
C THR A 148 6.89 -18.73 -13.26
N ASP A 149 6.66 -18.15 -14.45
CA ASP A 149 7.58 -18.27 -15.58
C ASP A 149 9.00 -17.76 -15.25
N SER A 150 9.10 -16.83 -14.29
CA SER A 150 10.37 -16.29 -13.79
C SER A 150 11.03 -17.11 -12.67
N GLY A 151 10.42 -18.23 -12.27
CA GLY A 151 10.85 -19.07 -11.16
C GLY A 151 9.92 -19.02 -9.94
N VAL A 152 10.40 -19.55 -8.82
CA VAL A 152 9.65 -19.60 -7.55
C VAL A 152 9.54 -18.18 -6.97
N LYS A 153 8.34 -17.79 -6.56
CA LYS A 153 8.08 -16.55 -5.84
C LYS A 153 7.45 -16.85 -4.47
N GLU A 154 7.80 -16.01 -3.50
CA GLU A 154 7.20 -15.98 -2.17
C GLU A 154 6.60 -14.58 -1.97
N ARG A 155 5.32 -14.54 -1.60
CA ARG A 155 4.57 -13.29 -1.39
C ARG A 155 3.99 -13.28 0.01
N PHE A 156 4.54 -12.41 0.85
CA PHE A 156 3.86 -12.01 2.08
C PHE A 156 2.58 -11.24 1.71
N VAL A 157 1.47 -11.58 2.36
CA VAL A 157 0.16 -10.99 2.05
C VAL A 157 -0.36 -10.18 3.23
N LYS A 158 -0.45 -10.76 4.42
CA LYS A 158 -0.95 -10.05 5.61
C LYS A 158 -0.49 -10.68 6.91
N PHE A 159 -0.61 -9.89 7.98
CA PHE A 159 -0.66 -10.37 9.35
C PHE A 159 -2.11 -10.43 9.83
N GLU A 160 -2.42 -11.42 10.65
CA GLU A 160 -3.70 -11.55 11.32
C GLU A 160 -3.47 -11.65 12.83
N ASP A 161 -4.25 -10.90 13.61
CA ASP A 161 -4.19 -10.99 15.07
C ASP A 161 -4.83 -12.30 15.57
N VAL A 162 -4.03 -13.08 16.29
CA VAL A 162 -4.39 -14.36 16.90
C VAL A 162 -4.19 -14.38 18.43
N THR A 163 -4.01 -13.22 19.07
CA THR A 163 -3.78 -13.07 20.52
C THR A 163 -4.83 -13.76 21.40
N GLY A 164 -6.06 -13.92 20.90
CA GLY A 164 -7.15 -14.67 21.54
C GLY A 164 -7.52 -16.02 20.91
N LYS A 165 -6.89 -16.37 19.77
CA LYS A 165 -7.27 -17.52 18.92
C LYS A 165 -6.24 -18.64 19.04
N LYS A 166 -6.23 -19.29 20.22
CA LYS A 166 -5.20 -20.29 20.58
C LYS A 166 -5.50 -21.72 20.11
N ARG A 167 -6.65 -21.97 19.46
CA ARG A 167 -7.03 -23.30 19.01
C ARG A 167 -6.65 -23.50 17.55
N ALA A 168 -6.28 -24.74 17.21
CA ALA A 168 -6.02 -25.14 15.83
C ALA A 168 -7.22 -24.85 14.90
N GLU A 169 -8.44 -24.91 15.43
CA GLU A 169 -9.67 -24.64 14.67
C GLU A 169 -9.76 -23.20 14.19
N ASP A 170 -9.38 -22.26 15.05
CA ASP A 170 -9.42 -20.83 14.72
C ASP A 170 -8.40 -20.52 13.62
N VAL A 171 -7.20 -21.08 13.73
CA VAL A 171 -6.13 -20.90 12.75
C VAL A 171 -6.46 -21.60 11.42
N ALA A 172 -7.04 -22.79 11.46
CA ALA A 172 -7.50 -23.49 10.26
C ALA A 172 -8.61 -22.71 9.54
N ALA A 173 -9.58 -22.17 10.28
CA ALA A 173 -10.63 -21.33 9.71
C ALA A 173 -10.07 -20.06 9.05
N LEU A 174 -9.06 -19.43 9.68
CA LEU A 174 -8.35 -18.29 9.09
C LEU A 174 -7.58 -18.67 7.82
N ALA A 175 -6.90 -19.82 7.81
CA ALA A 175 -6.20 -20.34 6.64
C ALA A 175 -7.15 -20.62 5.47
N LEU A 176 -8.27 -21.32 5.73
CA LEU A 176 -9.29 -21.60 4.72
C LEU A 176 -9.93 -20.32 4.20
N GLY A 177 -10.30 -19.39 5.08
CA GLY A 177 -10.85 -18.09 4.68
C GLY A 177 -9.87 -17.27 3.85
N PHE A 178 -8.57 -17.32 4.18
CA PHE A 178 -7.52 -16.67 3.40
C PHE A 178 -7.38 -17.28 1.99
N LEU A 179 -7.41 -18.61 1.87
CA LEU A 179 -7.34 -19.28 0.57
C LEU A 179 -8.56 -19.01 -0.30
N GLU A 180 -9.74 -18.90 0.32
CA GLU A 180 -10.98 -18.52 -0.35
C GLU A 180 -10.95 -17.07 -0.82
N GLU A 181 -10.51 -16.14 0.04
CA GLU A 181 -10.31 -14.71 -0.28
C GLU A 181 -9.38 -14.51 -1.49
N HIS A 182 -8.39 -15.38 -1.65
CA HIS A 182 -7.40 -15.32 -2.73
C HIS A 182 -7.70 -16.26 -3.91
N GLY A 183 -8.84 -16.97 -3.88
CA GLY A 183 -9.28 -17.85 -4.97
C GLY A 183 -8.29 -18.95 -5.33
N CYS A 184 -7.62 -19.53 -4.32
CA CYS A 184 -6.55 -20.51 -4.53
C CYS A 184 -6.70 -21.79 -3.70
N MET A 185 -7.88 -22.02 -3.11
CA MET A 185 -8.19 -23.22 -2.33
C MET A 185 -7.97 -24.51 -3.15
N ASP A 186 -8.40 -24.54 -4.42
CA ASP A 186 -8.29 -25.66 -5.34
C ASP A 186 -6.86 -25.90 -5.87
N LYS A 187 -5.96 -24.95 -5.63
CA LYS A 187 -4.56 -24.97 -6.08
C LYS A 187 -3.57 -25.33 -4.98
N LEU A 188 -4.04 -25.51 -3.75
CA LEU A 188 -3.17 -25.75 -2.60
C LEU A 188 -2.54 -27.15 -2.68
N VAL A 189 -1.20 -27.20 -2.68
CA VAL A 189 -0.44 -28.48 -2.73
C VAL A 189 0.42 -28.73 -1.50
N ALA A 190 0.71 -27.70 -0.72
CA ALA A 190 1.52 -27.81 0.47
C ALA A 190 1.16 -26.74 1.49
N GLN A 191 1.35 -27.08 2.76
CA GLN A 191 1.16 -26.19 3.89
C GLN A 191 2.36 -26.31 4.81
N CYS A 192 2.90 -25.19 5.27
CA CYS A 192 4.06 -25.12 6.16
C CYS A 192 3.75 -24.22 7.34
N TYR A 193 4.10 -24.66 8.55
CA TYR A 193 3.82 -23.94 9.78
C TYR A 193 5.05 -23.93 10.68
N ASP A 194 5.48 -22.76 11.14
CA ASP A 194 6.63 -22.62 12.06
C ASP A 194 6.18 -22.37 13.51
N GLY A 195 5.47 -23.36 14.08
CA GLY A 195 4.91 -23.27 15.44
C GLY A 195 4.47 -24.64 15.98
N ALA A 196 4.97 -25.00 17.17
CA ALA A 196 4.89 -26.35 17.74
C ALA A 196 3.47 -26.81 18.15
N ALA A 197 3.23 -28.12 17.96
CA ALA A 197 2.11 -28.96 18.43
C ALA A 197 0.69 -28.66 17.91
N VAL A 198 0.23 -27.40 17.89
CA VAL A 198 -1.15 -27.04 17.48
C VAL A 198 -1.28 -27.04 15.95
N MET A 199 -0.21 -26.78 15.21
CA MET A 199 -0.23 -26.66 13.75
C MET A 199 0.00 -28.00 13.03
N ALA A 200 0.85 -28.87 13.59
CA ALA A 200 1.33 -30.10 12.94
C ALA A 200 0.81 -31.43 13.54
N SER A 201 -0.15 -31.40 14.48
CA SER A 201 -0.64 -32.65 15.09
C SER A 201 -1.63 -33.40 14.17
N GLY A 202 -1.38 -34.69 13.94
CA GLY A 202 -2.12 -35.50 12.94
C GLY A 202 -3.59 -35.84 13.26
N LEU A 203 -4.12 -35.47 14.44
CA LEU A 203 -5.52 -35.71 14.81
C LEU A 203 -6.32 -34.42 15.03
N ASN A 204 -5.68 -33.34 15.50
CA ASN A 204 -6.35 -32.09 15.89
C ASN A 204 -5.61 -30.83 15.41
N GLY A 205 -4.56 -30.97 14.62
CA GLY A 205 -3.73 -29.85 14.17
C GLY A 205 -4.29 -29.19 12.92
N VAL A 206 -3.82 -27.97 12.64
CA VAL A 206 -4.21 -27.19 11.46
C VAL A 206 -3.99 -27.98 10.16
N GLN A 207 -2.87 -28.71 10.06
CA GLN A 207 -2.56 -29.54 8.89
C GLN A 207 -3.63 -30.59 8.56
N ALA A 208 -4.32 -31.13 9.56
CA ALA A 208 -5.36 -32.14 9.34
C ALA A 208 -6.72 -31.51 8.98
N LYS A 209 -6.88 -30.20 9.19
CA LYS A 209 -8.15 -29.47 9.07
C LYS A 209 -8.24 -28.56 7.85
N VAL A 210 -7.11 -28.25 7.22
CA VAL A 210 -7.00 -27.42 6.00
C VAL A 210 -6.62 -28.32 4.84
#